data_AF-A0A261BFF7-F1
#
_entry.id   AF-A0A261BFF7-F1
#
_cell.length_a   1.000
_cell.length_b   1.000
_cell.length_c   1.000
_cell.angle_alpha   90.00
_cell.angle_beta   90.00
_cell.angle_gamma   90.00
#
_symmetry.space_group_name_H-M   'P 1'
#
loop_
_entity.id
_entity.type
_entity.pdbx_description
1 polymer ?
#
loop_
_entity_poly.entity_id
_entity_poly.type
_entity_poly.pdbx_seq_one_letter_code
_entity_poly.pdbx_strand_id
1 'polypeptide(L)'
;MYPSEVLFDRLDDNKNTFIRSVPSVEIMESINNHYFEGRSMFSEIAENIPANFILRINELSTAACPSGTVLSIIDPISFPLKKLKSMFQGAHVFDHPIVRFAESISFILLERYGPIHSTDIGKLQNKEVSFEHSSLEMINIVEFIRYLIVRENKNTEMTYSFPGYYKEHIEVVLRDVERDFKEFRDNSEEFDERFIPVAPRFSIPCSNSSAMIYVYETKKKNYGRICPTLVIRVVSGGVTEDIGNNTV
;
A
#
# COMPACT_ATOMS: atom_id res chain seq x y z
N MET A 1 33.85 7.01 32.22
CA MET A 1 34.33 6.19 31.09
C MET A 1 33.30 5.09 30.93
N TYR A 2 32.30 5.31 30.08
CA TYR A 2 31.17 4.41 29.87
C TYR A 2 31.43 3.53 28.64
N PRO A 3 30.93 2.28 28.62
CA PRO A 3 31.26 1.34 27.58
C PRO A 3 30.66 1.78 26.24
N SER A 4 31.46 1.58 25.21
CA SER A 4 31.45 2.35 23.99
C SER A 4 30.80 1.62 22.83
N GLU A 5 29.83 0.71 23.01
CA GLU A 5 29.14 0.05 21.87
C GLU A 5 27.66 -0.41 22.09
N VAL A 6 26.82 -0.35 21.03
CA VAL A 6 25.39 -0.70 20.84
C VAL A 6 25.27 -1.67 19.67
N LEU A 7 24.41 -2.67 19.82
CA LEU A 7 24.22 -3.77 18.86
C LEU A 7 23.01 -3.50 17.96
N PHE A 8 23.19 -3.67 16.65
CA PHE A 8 22.10 -3.60 15.66
C PHE A 8 21.73 -4.99 15.16
N ASP A 9 20.42 -5.25 15.06
CA ASP A 9 19.85 -6.42 14.38
C ASP A 9 19.37 -6.02 12.98
N ARG A 10 19.93 -6.68 11.96
CA ARG A 10 19.38 -6.65 10.60
C ARG A 10 18.91 -8.05 10.25
N LEU A 11 17.63 -8.18 9.90
CA LEU A 11 17.06 -9.38 9.30
C LEU A 11 17.37 -9.37 7.81
N ASP A 12 18.09 -10.38 7.33
CA ASP A 12 18.20 -10.64 5.89
C ASP A 12 16.98 -11.43 5.37
N ASP A 13 16.88 -11.57 4.05
CA ASP A 13 15.77 -12.26 3.38
C ASP A 13 15.67 -13.77 3.77
N ASN A 14 16.67 -14.31 4.47
CA ASN A 14 16.73 -15.68 4.98
C ASN A 14 16.50 -15.78 6.51
N LYS A 15 16.10 -14.68 7.17
CA LYS A 15 15.87 -14.57 8.63
C LYS A 15 17.11 -14.80 9.51
N ASN A 16 18.32 -14.63 8.98
CA ASN A 16 19.52 -14.70 9.80
C ASN A 16 19.82 -13.33 10.43
N THR A 17 20.34 -13.35 11.66
CA THR A 17 20.66 -12.14 12.43
C THR A 17 22.16 -11.82 12.31
N PHE A 18 22.48 -10.60 11.86
CA PHE A 18 23.83 -10.04 11.91
C PHE A 18 23.96 -9.08 13.10
N ILE A 19 25.10 -9.13 13.80
CA ILE A 19 25.36 -8.35 15.01
C ILE A 19 26.62 -7.47 14.80
N ARG A 20 26.51 -6.14 15.00
CA ARG A 20 27.65 -5.19 15.00
C ARG A 20 27.50 -4.14 16.12
N SER A 21 28.61 -3.75 16.73
CA SER A 21 28.78 -2.98 17.98
C SER A 21 29.17 -1.47 17.72
N VAL A 22 28.49 -0.46 18.32
CA VAL A 22 28.68 1.03 18.10
C VAL A 22 28.32 1.99 19.30
N PRO A 23 29.11 2.98 19.78
CA PRO A 23 28.96 3.62 21.12
C PRO A 23 27.64 4.25 21.63
N SER A 24 27.31 3.98 22.91
CA SER A 24 26.07 4.25 23.68
C SER A 24 26.29 5.33 24.78
N VAL A 25 25.33 6.10 25.31
CA VAL A 25 24.34 5.64 26.30
C VAL A 25 23.05 6.48 26.29
N GLU A 26 23.05 7.81 26.12
CA GLU A 26 21.80 8.60 26.31
C GLU A 26 20.93 8.74 25.04
N ILE A 27 21.55 8.79 23.86
CA ILE A 27 20.83 8.99 22.59
C ILE A 27 20.07 7.72 22.18
N MET A 28 20.63 6.54 22.49
CA MET A 28 20.10 5.27 21.99
C MET A 28 19.06 4.63 22.91
N GLU A 29 19.03 4.96 24.21
CA GLU A 29 17.95 4.52 25.11
C GLU A 29 16.64 5.28 24.80
N SER A 30 16.74 6.55 24.39
CA SER A 30 15.62 7.30 23.83
C SER A 30 15.21 6.75 22.45
N ILE A 31 16.17 6.43 21.57
CA ILE A 31 15.85 5.94 20.23
C ILE A 31 15.25 4.52 20.24
N ASN A 32 15.75 3.59 21.06
CA ASN A 32 15.21 2.22 21.09
C ASN A 32 13.87 2.12 21.84
N ASN A 33 13.68 2.85 22.95
CA ASN A 33 12.42 2.80 23.68
C ASN A 33 11.29 3.58 22.98
N HIS A 34 11.57 4.45 22.00
CA HIS A 34 10.53 5.15 21.22
C HIS A 34 10.35 4.69 19.77
N TYR A 35 11.36 4.14 19.09
CA TYR A 35 11.33 4.09 17.61
C TYR A 35 11.30 2.70 16.96
N PHE A 36 11.61 1.60 17.66
CA PHE A 36 11.78 0.29 17.01
C PHE A 36 10.84 -0.84 17.45
N GLU A 37 9.76 -0.56 18.16
CA GLU A 37 8.62 -1.51 18.30
C GLU A 37 7.75 -1.61 17.01
N GLY A 38 8.39 -1.60 15.83
CA GLY A 38 7.77 -1.91 14.54
C GLY A 38 6.73 -0.92 14.02
N ARG A 39 6.36 0.15 14.75
CA ARG A 39 5.47 1.24 14.30
C ARG A 39 5.70 2.50 15.15
N SER A 40 6.47 3.47 14.68
CA SER A 40 6.40 4.84 15.25
C SER A 40 6.74 5.92 14.22
N MET A 41 6.15 7.10 14.40
CA MET A 41 6.16 8.24 13.48
C MET A 41 7.53 8.94 13.44
N PHE A 42 8.04 9.14 12.23
CA PHE A 42 9.31 9.79 11.95
C PHE A 42 9.44 11.27 12.39
N SER A 43 8.34 11.95 12.76
CA SER A 43 8.32 13.40 13.02
C SER A 43 9.09 13.81 14.28
N GLU A 44 9.19 12.95 15.30
CA GLU A 44 9.95 13.25 16.53
C GLU A 44 11.46 13.00 16.39
N ILE A 45 11.89 12.26 15.36
CA ILE A 45 13.29 11.89 15.16
C ILE A 45 14.12 13.12 14.75
N ALA A 46 13.56 13.99 13.89
CA ALA A 46 14.31 15.00 13.15
C ALA A 46 15.02 16.07 14.02
N GLU A 47 14.56 16.30 15.25
CA GLU A 47 15.07 17.40 16.08
C GLU A 47 16.38 17.06 16.83
N ASN A 48 16.75 15.78 16.94
CA ASN A 48 17.90 15.33 17.75
C ASN A 48 18.90 14.45 16.99
N ILE A 49 18.92 14.53 15.66
CA ILE A 49 19.76 13.68 14.82
C ILE A 49 21.17 14.29 14.66
N PRO A 50 22.25 13.51 14.87
CA PRO A 50 23.60 13.95 14.52
C PRO A 50 23.72 14.37 13.05
N ALA A 51 24.48 15.44 12.77
CA ALA A 51 24.58 16.04 11.44
C ALA A 51 25.11 15.10 10.33
N ASN A 52 25.69 13.95 10.68
CA ASN A 52 26.22 12.94 9.77
C ASN A 52 25.43 11.62 9.78
N PHE A 53 24.24 11.60 10.39
CA PHE A 53 23.40 10.41 10.44
C PHE A 53 22.77 10.14 9.09
N ILE A 54 22.89 8.89 8.63
CA ILE A 54 22.34 8.43 7.36
C ILE A 54 21.55 7.14 7.63
N LEU A 55 20.31 7.10 7.16
CA LEU A 55 19.38 5.99 7.31
C LEU A 55 19.29 5.18 6.02
N ARG A 56 19.51 3.87 6.14
CA ARG A 56 19.23 2.90 5.07
C ARG A 56 17.98 2.13 5.43
N ILE A 57 16.91 2.35 4.68
CA ILE A 57 15.60 1.78 4.97
C ILE A 57 14.96 1.26 3.69
N ASN A 58 14.12 0.24 3.81
CA ASN A 58 13.25 -0.20 2.72
C ASN A 58 11.81 0.28 2.94
N GLU A 59 11.46 0.67 4.16
CA GLU A 59 10.11 1.03 4.57
C GLU A 59 10.14 2.33 5.36
N LEU A 60 9.18 3.23 5.08
CA LEU A 60 9.04 4.50 5.78
C LEU A 60 7.60 4.69 6.24
N SER A 61 7.38 4.97 7.52
CA SER A 61 6.06 5.31 8.08
C SER A 61 6.10 6.71 8.69
N THR A 62 5.25 7.59 8.17
CA THR A 62 5.28 9.03 8.48
C THR A 62 3.90 9.58 8.80
N ALA A 63 3.84 10.56 9.69
CA ALA A 63 2.60 11.24 10.08
C ALA A 63 2.07 12.23 9.03
N ALA A 64 2.91 12.57 8.06
CA ALA A 64 2.67 13.55 6.99
C ALA A 64 3.45 13.11 5.76
N CYS A 65 3.19 13.74 4.59
CA CYS A 65 4.03 13.51 3.42
C CYS A 65 5.51 13.79 3.77
N PRO A 66 6.47 12.90 3.43
CA PRO A 66 7.86 13.08 3.82
C PRO A 66 8.41 14.44 3.38
N SER A 67 8.87 15.25 4.34
CA SER A 67 9.44 16.58 4.09
C SER A 67 10.94 16.51 3.77
N GLY A 68 11.50 17.57 3.20
CA GLY A 68 12.92 17.65 2.84
C GLY A 68 13.90 17.24 3.95
N THR A 69 13.60 17.55 5.22
CA THR A 69 14.43 17.19 6.38
C THR A 69 14.48 15.67 6.62
N VAL A 70 13.34 15.00 6.50
CA VAL A 70 13.27 13.53 6.62
C VAL A 70 13.99 12.88 5.45
N LEU A 71 13.88 13.47 4.26
CA LEU A 71 14.51 12.93 3.05
C LEU A 71 16.02 13.13 3.03
N SER A 72 16.52 14.22 3.61
CA SER A 72 17.95 14.53 3.63
C SER A 72 18.78 13.54 4.45
N ILE A 73 18.16 12.83 5.40
CA ILE A 73 18.85 11.84 6.23
C ILE A 73 18.74 10.42 5.69
N ILE A 74 17.95 10.17 4.64
CA ILE A 74 17.81 8.84 4.04
C ILE A 74 18.88 8.68 2.97
N ASP A 75 19.66 7.60 3.05
CA ASP A 75 20.64 7.24 2.04
C ASP A 75 19.94 7.08 0.68
N PRO A 76 20.41 7.74 -0.39
CA PRO A 76 19.83 7.62 -1.73
C PRO A 76 19.66 6.16 -2.21
N ILE A 77 20.49 5.23 -1.74
CA ILE A 77 20.38 3.80 -2.08
C ILE A 77 19.08 3.14 -1.58
N SER A 78 18.38 3.79 -0.64
CA SER A 78 17.10 3.34 -0.09
C SER A 78 15.94 3.54 -1.08
N PHE A 79 16.13 4.33 -2.14
CA PHE A 79 15.08 4.65 -3.10
C PHE A 79 15.18 3.79 -4.38
N PRO A 80 14.03 3.40 -4.97
CA PRO A 80 12.68 3.57 -4.45
C PRO A 80 12.42 2.73 -3.19
N LEU A 81 11.60 3.26 -2.28
CA LEU A 81 11.21 2.52 -1.08
C LEU A 81 10.35 1.31 -1.47
N LYS A 82 10.54 0.18 -0.78
CA LYS A 82 9.64 -0.98 -0.92
C LYS A 82 8.26 -0.67 -0.34
N LYS A 83 8.19 0.02 0.81
CA LYS A 83 6.91 0.44 1.40
C LYS A 83 6.93 1.87 1.91
N LEU A 84 5.86 2.60 1.63
CA LEU A 84 5.63 3.91 2.22
C LEU A 84 4.26 3.94 2.91
N LYS A 85 4.23 4.38 4.16
CA LYS A 85 3.01 4.70 4.88
C LYS A 85 3.01 6.18 5.22
N SER A 86 1.93 6.86 4.87
CA SER A 86 1.79 8.30 5.10
C SER A 86 0.34 8.69 5.38
N MET A 87 0.14 9.84 6.00
CA MET A 87 -1.19 10.44 6.11
C MET A 87 -1.58 11.07 4.78
N PHE A 88 -2.80 10.82 4.34
CA PHE A 88 -3.35 11.56 3.20
C PHE A 88 -3.61 13.01 3.63
N GLN A 89 -3.06 13.97 2.90
CA GLN A 89 -3.20 15.41 3.17
C GLN A 89 -3.85 16.15 1.98
N GLY A 90 -4.43 15.40 1.03
CA GLY A 90 -4.99 15.91 -0.22
C GLY A 90 -4.31 15.31 -1.44
N ALA A 91 -4.93 15.51 -2.62
CA ALA A 91 -4.51 14.91 -3.88
C ALA A 91 -3.05 15.26 -4.28
N HIS A 92 -2.52 16.40 -3.85
CA HIS A 92 -1.13 16.82 -4.11
C HIS A 92 -0.09 15.81 -3.60
N VAL A 93 -0.44 15.00 -2.59
CA VAL A 93 0.46 13.96 -2.05
C VAL A 93 0.77 12.90 -3.11
N PHE A 94 -0.15 12.63 -4.04
CA PHE A 94 0.05 11.63 -5.09
C PHE A 94 1.10 12.03 -6.13
N ASP A 95 1.39 13.33 -6.26
CA ASP A 95 2.42 13.83 -7.18
C ASP A 95 3.83 13.77 -6.59
N HIS A 96 3.96 13.53 -5.28
CA HIS A 96 5.25 13.51 -4.60
C HIS A 96 6.12 12.34 -5.11
N PRO A 97 7.40 12.55 -5.49
CA PRO A 97 8.24 11.52 -6.11
C PRO A 97 8.32 10.23 -5.29
N ILE A 98 8.44 10.34 -3.97
CA ILE A 98 8.55 9.17 -3.09
C ILE A 98 7.26 8.37 -3.02
N VAL A 99 6.11 9.03 -3.16
CA VAL A 99 4.81 8.34 -3.28
C VAL A 99 4.73 7.65 -4.63
N ARG A 100 5.10 8.34 -5.72
CA ARG A 100 5.01 7.80 -7.09
C ARG A 100 5.88 6.57 -7.32
N PHE A 101 7.07 6.55 -6.72
CA PHE A 101 8.07 5.50 -7.00
C PHE A 101 8.11 4.37 -5.96
N ALA A 102 7.46 4.52 -4.80
CA ALA A 102 7.37 3.42 -3.84
C ALA A 102 6.69 2.19 -4.46
N GLU A 103 7.11 0.98 -4.11
CA GLU A 103 6.47 -0.23 -4.64
C GLU A 103 5.06 -0.43 -4.08
N SER A 104 4.93 -0.34 -2.75
CA SER A 104 3.65 -0.39 -2.03
C SER A 104 3.44 0.88 -1.20
N ILE A 105 2.21 1.39 -1.17
CA ILE A 105 1.85 2.55 -0.37
C ILE A 105 0.63 2.28 0.52
N SER A 106 0.63 2.85 1.72
CA SER A 106 -0.50 2.86 2.63
C SER A 106 -0.86 4.28 3.06
N PHE A 107 -2.11 4.69 2.86
CA PHE A 107 -2.61 5.99 3.30
C PHE A 107 -3.50 5.87 4.53
N ILE A 108 -3.15 6.63 5.57
CA ILE A 108 -4.05 6.92 6.69
C ILE A 108 -5.00 8.02 6.24
N LEU A 109 -6.29 7.71 6.20
CA LEU A 109 -7.34 8.67 5.87
C LEU A 109 -8.05 9.18 7.12
N LEU A 110 -8.24 10.49 7.17
CA LEU A 110 -8.98 11.18 8.23
C LEU A 110 -10.08 12.02 7.58
N GLU A 111 -11.29 11.97 8.14
CA GLU A 111 -12.50 12.62 7.61
C GLU A 111 -12.29 14.10 7.24
N ARG A 112 -11.44 14.82 8.00
CA ARG A 112 -11.13 16.24 7.77
C ARG A 112 -10.54 16.56 6.39
N TYR A 113 -9.97 15.57 5.69
CA TYR A 113 -9.39 15.77 4.36
C TYR A 113 -10.39 15.55 3.23
N GLY A 114 -11.66 15.30 3.56
CA GLY A 114 -12.75 15.19 2.60
C GLY A 114 -12.74 13.89 1.79
N PRO A 115 -13.76 13.68 0.95
CA PRO A 115 -13.79 12.54 0.04
C PRO A 115 -12.64 12.61 -0.96
N ILE A 116 -12.14 11.47 -1.38
CA ILE A 116 -11.09 11.38 -2.42
C ILE A 116 -11.76 11.08 -3.75
N HIS A 117 -11.44 11.88 -4.77
CA HIS A 117 -11.91 11.60 -6.11
C HIS A 117 -11.23 10.35 -6.68
N SER A 118 -12.03 9.49 -7.31
CA SER A 118 -11.59 8.27 -8.00
C SER A 118 -10.46 8.53 -8.98
N THR A 119 -10.48 9.68 -9.67
CA THR A 119 -9.44 10.10 -10.61
C THR A 119 -8.11 10.38 -9.93
N ASP A 120 -8.10 10.85 -8.68
CA ASP A 120 -6.87 11.13 -7.96
C ASP A 120 -6.19 9.84 -7.50
N ILE A 121 -6.96 8.89 -6.95
CA ILE A 121 -6.47 7.53 -6.65
C ILE A 121 -5.95 6.87 -7.93
N GLY A 122 -6.67 7.10 -9.03
CA GLY A 122 -6.34 6.66 -10.37
C GLY A 122 -5.01 7.15 -10.94
N LYS A 123 -4.36 8.16 -10.35
CA LYS A 123 -3.03 8.62 -10.76
C LYS A 123 -1.91 7.74 -10.21
N LEU A 124 -2.19 6.97 -9.16
CA LEU A 124 -1.23 6.08 -8.54
C LEU A 124 -0.81 4.98 -9.53
N GLN A 125 0.49 4.65 -9.48
CA GLN A 125 1.14 3.65 -10.32
C GLN A 125 1.84 2.58 -9.48
N ASN A 126 1.61 2.59 -8.17
CA ASN A 126 2.18 1.64 -7.23
C ASN A 126 1.53 0.25 -7.44
N LYS A 127 2.30 -0.81 -7.19
CA LYS A 127 1.77 -2.18 -7.32
C LYS A 127 0.72 -2.46 -6.27
N GLU A 128 0.91 -1.96 -5.06
CA GLU A 128 -0.05 -2.08 -3.97
C GLU A 128 -0.38 -0.70 -3.40
N VAL A 129 -1.68 -0.42 -3.30
CA VAL A 129 -2.23 0.78 -2.67
C VAL A 129 -3.21 0.32 -1.60
N SER A 130 -2.88 0.54 -0.34
CA SER A 130 -3.81 0.32 0.77
C SER A 130 -4.27 1.64 1.37
N PHE A 131 -5.51 1.64 1.80
CA PHE A 131 -6.05 2.68 2.65
C PHE A 131 -6.25 2.14 4.05
N GLU A 132 -6.32 3.01 5.03
CA GLU A 132 -6.56 2.67 6.43
C GLU A 132 -7.69 3.51 7.01
N HIS A 133 -8.21 3.09 8.16
CA HIS A 133 -9.42 3.65 8.79
C HIS A 133 -10.66 3.53 7.88
N SER A 134 -11.74 4.24 8.20
CA SER A 134 -13.04 4.25 7.48
C SER A 134 -12.97 4.82 6.05
N SER A 135 -11.83 4.64 5.38
CA SER A 135 -11.52 4.99 4.00
C SER A 135 -12.59 4.60 2.98
N LEU A 136 -13.27 3.47 3.21
CA LEU A 136 -14.32 2.96 2.33
C LEU A 136 -15.48 3.95 2.18
N GLU A 137 -15.79 4.74 3.22
CA GLU A 137 -16.84 5.75 3.20
C GLU A 137 -16.40 7.05 2.50
N MET A 138 -15.08 7.25 2.34
CA MET A 138 -14.50 8.44 1.75
C MET A 138 -14.27 8.32 0.24
N ILE A 139 -14.57 7.15 -0.35
CA ILE A 139 -14.23 6.82 -1.73
C ILE A 139 -15.46 6.19 -2.39
N ASN A 140 -15.86 6.75 -3.53
CA ASN A 140 -16.91 6.15 -4.35
C ASN A 140 -16.34 4.96 -5.15
N ILE A 141 -16.46 3.76 -4.58
CA ILE A 141 -15.90 2.53 -5.15
C ILE A 141 -16.47 2.22 -6.54
N VAL A 142 -17.77 2.43 -6.76
CA VAL A 142 -18.40 2.17 -8.06
C VAL A 142 -17.82 3.10 -9.13
N GLU A 143 -17.70 4.39 -8.83
CA GLU A 143 -17.07 5.37 -9.73
C GLU A 143 -15.58 5.05 -9.95
N PHE A 144 -14.89 4.57 -8.92
CA PHE A 144 -13.50 4.14 -9.03
C PHE A 144 -13.33 2.94 -9.97
N ILE A 145 -14.19 1.93 -9.86
CA ILE A 145 -14.22 0.79 -10.80
C ILE A 145 -14.49 1.30 -12.23
N ARG A 146 -15.48 2.17 -12.43
CA ARG A 146 -15.77 2.77 -13.75
C ARG A 146 -14.56 3.48 -14.34
N TYR A 147 -13.85 4.25 -13.51
CA TYR A 147 -12.62 4.92 -13.92
C TYR A 147 -11.53 3.91 -14.34
N LEU A 148 -11.33 2.84 -13.58
CA LEU A 148 -10.34 1.80 -13.90
C LEU A 148 -10.66 1.05 -15.20
N ILE A 149 -11.95 0.86 -15.53
CA ILE A 149 -12.38 0.18 -16.76
C ILE A 149 -11.91 0.94 -18.02
N VAL A 150 -11.98 2.27 -18.01
CA VAL A 150 -11.67 3.12 -19.18
C VAL A 150 -10.22 3.60 -19.22
N ARG A 151 -9.52 3.59 -18.08
CA ARG A 151 -8.12 4.00 -17.95
C ARG A 151 -7.19 3.07 -18.74
N GLU A 152 -6.19 3.65 -19.39
CA GLU A 152 -5.03 2.89 -19.87
C GLU A 152 -4.21 2.34 -18.70
N ASN A 153 -4.33 1.03 -18.46
CA ASN A 153 -3.53 0.34 -17.46
C ASN A 153 -2.18 -0.05 -18.08
N LYS A 154 -1.15 0.77 -17.82
CA LYS A 154 0.24 0.53 -18.28
C LYS A 154 1.01 -0.47 -17.41
N ASN A 155 0.49 -0.76 -16.22
CA ASN A 155 1.11 -1.69 -15.28
C ASN A 155 0.46 -3.08 -15.41
N THR A 156 1.31 -4.10 -15.34
CA THR A 156 0.88 -5.51 -15.48
C THR A 156 -0.02 -5.95 -14.34
N GLU A 157 0.17 -5.41 -13.13
CA GLU A 157 -0.64 -5.77 -11.97
C GLU A 157 -0.70 -4.65 -10.93
N MET A 158 -1.91 -4.31 -10.46
CA MET A 158 -2.14 -3.34 -9.38
C MET A 158 -3.20 -3.84 -8.42
N THR A 159 -3.00 -3.65 -7.11
CA THR A 159 -3.94 -4.04 -6.07
C THR A 159 -4.29 -2.86 -5.18
N TYR A 160 -5.58 -2.56 -5.08
CA TYR A 160 -6.14 -1.58 -4.15
C TYR A 160 -6.82 -2.30 -2.98
N SER A 161 -6.57 -1.88 -1.75
CA SER A 161 -7.14 -2.48 -0.54
C SER A 161 -7.83 -1.44 0.34
N PHE A 162 -9.11 -1.67 0.64
CA PHE A 162 -9.96 -0.79 1.44
C PHE A 162 -10.49 -1.58 2.64
N PRO A 163 -9.83 -1.48 3.81
CA PRO A 163 -10.31 -2.13 5.02
C PRO A 163 -11.60 -1.47 5.50
N GLY A 164 -12.62 -2.28 5.75
CA GLY A 164 -13.83 -1.87 6.46
C GLY A 164 -13.60 -1.97 7.96
N TYR A 165 -14.13 -1.00 8.71
CA TYR A 165 -14.14 -1.10 10.17
C TYR A 165 -15.13 -2.18 10.62
N TYR A 166 -16.29 -2.23 9.95
CA TYR A 166 -17.34 -3.22 10.15
C TYR A 166 -17.61 -4.00 8.86
N LYS A 167 -18.12 -5.23 9.00
CA LYS A 167 -18.41 -6.10 7.85
C LYS A 167 -19.51 -5.53 6.97
N GLU A 168 -20.49 -4.91 7.61
CA GLU A 168 -21.66 -4.28 7.02
C GLU A 168 -21.26 -3.19 6.01
N HIS A 169 -20.13 -2.50 6.23
CA HIS A 169 -19.64 -1.46 5.31
C HIS A 169 -19.19 -2.09 3.98
N ILE A 170 -18.48 -3.22 4.06
CA ILE A 170 -18.06 -3.97 2.87
C ILE A 170 -19.27 -4.56 2.16
N GLU A 171 -20.26 -5.08 2.90
CA GLU A 171 -21.49 -5.62 2.33
C GLU A 171 -22.32 -4.55 1.60
N VAL A 172 -22.41 -3.32 2.13
CA VAL A 172 -23.05 -2.20 1.44
C VAL A 172 -22.37 -1.92 0.11
N VAL A 173 -21.05 -1.78 0.12
CA VAL A 173 -20.29 -1.50 -1.11
C VAL A 173 -20.40 -2.63 -2.12
N LEU A 174 -20.32 -3.90 -1.68
CA LEU A 174 -20.47 -5.03 -2.58
C LEU A 174 -21.88 -5.10 -3.19
N ARG A 175 -22.94 -4.69 -2.48
CA ARG A 175 -24.28 -4.56 -3.05
C ARG A 175 -24.35 -3.45 -4.10
N ASP A 176 -23.68 -2.32 -3.89
CA ASP A 176 -23.61 -1.25 -4.89
C ASP A 176 -22.83 -1.69 -6.14
N VAL A 177 -21.74 -2.44 -5.95
CA VAL A 177 -21.01 -3.07 -7.07
C VAL A 177 -21.90 -4.11 -7.77
N GLU A 178 -22.62 -4.95 -7.03
CA GLU A 178 -23.53 -5.95 -7.60
C GLU A 178 -24.63 -5.31 -8.42
N ARG A 179 -25.23 -4.20 -7.95
CA ARG A 179 -26.27 -3.49 -8.69
C ARG A 179 -25.78 -3.02 -10.07
N ASP A 180 -24.56 -2.51 -10.12
CA ASP A 180 -24.01 -1.82 -11.29
C ASP A 180 -23.19 -2.75 -12.21
N PHE A 181 -22.75 -3.91 -11.72
CA PHE A 181 -21.86 -4.85 -12.42
C PHE A 181 -22.29 -6.32 -12.28
N LYS A 182 -23.59 -6.60 -12.03
CA LYS A 182 -24.13 -7.95 -11.80
C LYS A 182 -23.76 -8.96 -12.89
N GLU A 183 -23.65 -8.52 -14.14
CA GLU A 183 -23.34 -9.36 -15.29
C GLU A 183 -21.90 -9.93 -15.24
N PHE A 184 -21.03 -9.31 -14.45
CA PHE A 184 -19.64 -9.71 -14.26
C PHE A 184 -19.42 -10.51 -12.98
N ARG A 185 -20.49 -10.99 -12.34
CA ARG A 185 -20.39 -11.81 -11.13
C ARG A 185 -19.61 -13.09 -11.42
N ASP A 186 -18.61 -13.35 -10.59
CA ASP A 186 -17.73 -14.52 -10.70
C ASP A 186 -18.04 -15.53 -9.59
N ASN A 187 -18.42 -16.73 -10.01
CA ASN A 187 -18.70 -17.86 -9.11
C ASN A 187 -17.66 -18.98 -9.26
N SER A 188 -16.58 -18.76 -10.00
CA SER A 188 -15.52 -19.76 -10.20
C SER A 188 -14.79 -20.05 -8.88
N GLU A 189 -14.44 -21.32 -8.67
CA GLU A 189 -13.64 -21.78 -7.52
C GLU A 189 -12.13 -21.73 -7.81
N GLU A 190 -11.73 -21.33 -9.03
CA GLU A 190 -10.35 -21.43 -9.54
C GLU A 190 -9.39 -20.33 -9.04
N PHE A 191 -9.83 -19.45 -8.13
CA PHE A 191 -8.99 -18.39 -7.58
C PHE A 191 -8.17 -18.90 -6.38
N ASP A 192 -6.84 -18.80 -6.45
CA ASP A 192 -5.90 -19.18 -5.37
C ASP A 192 -5.75 -18.10 -4.28
N GLU A 193 -6.60 -17.07 -4.29
CA GLU A 193 -6.53 -15.97 -3.31
C GLU A 193 -7.37 -16.27 -2.06
N ARG A 194 -6.95 -15.74 -0.91
CA ARG A 194 -7.67 -15.84 0.37
C ARG A 194 -8.92 -14.95 0.41
N PHE A 195 -9.79 -15.05 -0.59
CA PHE A 195 -11.09 -14.37 -0.60
C PHE A 195 -12.07 -15.05 0.37
N ILE A 196 -13.17 -14.38 0.68
CA ILE A 196 -14.27 -14.94 1.48
C ILE A 196 -15.23 -15.70 0.54
N PRO A 197 -15.34 -17.05 0.62
CA PRO A 197 -16.04 -17.84 -0.39
C PRO A 197 -17.53 -17.49 -0.59
N VAL A 198 -18.18 -17.04 0.47
CA VAL A 198 -19.61 -16.70 0.47
C VAL A 198 -19.89 -15.25 0.04
N ALA A 199 -18.86 -14.41 -0.06
CA ALA A 199 -19.02 -13.02 -0.47
C ALA A 199 -19.12 -12.91 -2.00
N PRO A 200 -19.91 -11.96 -2.53
CA PRO A 200 -19.93 -11.67 -3.96
C PRO A 200 -18.53 -11.34 -4.48
N ARG A 201 -18.25 -11.79 -5.70
CA ARG A 201 -17.01 -11.53 -6.43
C ARG A 201 -17.34 -11.13 -7.86
N PHE A 202 -16.47 -10.33 -8.46
CA PHE A 202 -16.67 -9.81 -9.81
C PHE A 202 -15.38 -9.87 -10.60
N SER A 203 -15.52 -10.20 -11.89
CA SER A 203 -14.45 -10.26 -12.88
C SER A 203 -14.85 -9.38 -14.06
N ILE A 204 -14.42 -8.12 -14.03
CA ILE A 204 -14.88 -7.04 -14.92
C ILE A 204 -13.81 -6.74 -15.97
N PRO A 205 -14.09 -6.85 -17.28
CA PRO A 205 -13.12 -6.54 -18.33
C PRO A 205 -12.88 -5.03 -18.47
N CYS A 206 -11.63 -4.64 -18.72
CA CYS A 206 -11.29 -3.27 -19.11
C CYS A 206 -11.68 -3.02 -20.58
N SER A 207 -12.12 -1.80 -20.91
CA SER A 207 -12.60 -1.49 -22.26
C SER A 207 -11.47 -1.42 -23.30
N ASN A 208 -10.26 -1.03 -22.87
CA ASN A 208 -9.16 -0.65 -23.76
C ASN A 208 -7.94 -1.60 -23.69
N SER A 209 -8.07 -2.75 -23.03
CA SER A 209 -6.96 -3.73 -22.91
C SER A 209 -7.47 -5.14 -22.60
N SER A 210 -6.57 -6.13 -22.60
CA SER A 210 -6.83 -7.49 -22.10
C SER A 210 -6.86 -7.58 -20.56
N ALA A 211 -6.88 -6.45 -19.86
CA ALA A 211 -6.84 -6.44 -18.40
C ALA A 211 -8.22 -6.75 -17.79
N MET A 212 -8.19 -7.48 -16.68
CA MET A 212 -9.35 -7.81 -15.86
C MET A 212 -9.26 -7.09 -14.52
N ILE A 213 -10.40 -6.62 -14.04
CA ILE A 213 -10.58 -6.05 -12.71
C ILE A 213 -11.33 -7.07 -11.85
N TYR A 214 -10.66 -7.55 -10.81
CA TYR A 214 -11.22 -8.44 -9.81
C TYR A 214 -11.65 -7.63 -8.60
N VAL A 215 -12.89 -7.83 -8.15
CA VAL A 215 -13.43 -7.18 -6.94
C VAL A 215 -13.91 -8.26 -5.99
N TYR A 216 -13.37 -8.30 -4.78
CA TYR A 216 -13.71 -9.33 -3.79
C TYR A 216 -13.42 -8.89 -2.34
N GLU A 217 -14.02 -9.59 -1.38
CA GLU A 217 -13.73 -9.44 0.05
C GLU A 217 -12.62 -10.42 0.49
N THR A 218 -11.74 -9.95 1.37
CA THR A 218 -10.77 -10.77 2.12
C THR A 218 -10.71 -10.32 3.60
N LYS A 219 -9.89 -11.01 4.40
CA LYS A 219 -9.56 -10.64 5.78
C LYS A 219 -8.09 -10.26 5.85
N LYS A 220 -7.78 -8.98 6.11
CA LYS A 220 -6.42 -8.51 6.35
C LYS A 220 -6.23 -8.09 7.80
N LYS A 221 -5.02 -8.30 8.32
CA LYS A 221 -4.65 -7.81 9.66
C LYS A 221 -4.33 -6.32 9.56
N ASN A 222 -5.13 -5.47 10.21
CA ASN A 222 -4.90 -4.04 10.32
C ASN A 222 -4.84 -3.65 11.81
N TYR A 223 -3.78 -2.97 12.25
CA TYR A 223 -3.52 -2.62 13.66
C TYR A 223 -3.76 -3.74 14.69
N GLY A 224 -3.35 -4.97 14.36
CA GLY A 224 -3.52 -6.10 15.28
C GLY A 224 -4.92 -6.74 15.25
N ARG A 225 -5.90 -6.09 14.60
CA ARG A 225 -7.25 -6.62 14.37
C ARG A 225 -7.35 -7.24 12.99
N ILE A 226 -8.18 -8.26 12.86
CA ILE A 226 -8.57 -8.78 11.55
C ILE A 226 -9.74 -7.94 11.07
N CYS A 227 -9.55 -7.23 9.95
CA CYS A 227 -10.57 -6.38 9.34
C CYS A 227 -11.07 -7.03 8.04
N PRO A 228 -12.39 -7.03 7.79
CA PRO A 228 -12.90 -7.29 6.46
C PRO A 228 -12.34 -6.22 5.52
N THR A 229 -11.92 -6.61 4.32
CA THR A 229 -11.21 -5.73 3.40
C THR A 229 -11.72 -5.97 1.99
N LEU A 230 -12.15 -4.89 1.33
CA LEU A 230 -12.45 -4.91 -0.09
C LEU A 230 -11.14 -4.83 -0.85
N VAL A 231 -10.95 -5.72 -1.81
CA VAL A 231 -9.82 -5.71 -2.72
C VAL A 231 -10.32 -5.47 -4.12
N ILE A 232 -9.64 -4.56 -4.82
CA ILE A 232 -9.80 -4.31 -6.25
C ILE A 232 -8.44 -4.59 -6.88
N ARG A 233 -8.32 -5.66 -7.67
CA ARG A 233 -7.07 -6.06 -8.33
C ARG A 233 -7.23 -5.90 -9.83
N VAL A 234 -6.30 -5.22 -10.47
CA VAL A 234 -6.22 -5.07 -11.93
C VAL A 234 -5.08 -5.95 -12.42
N VAL A 235 -5.39 -6.91 -13.30
CA VAL A 235 -4.41 -7.85 -13.86
C VAL A 235 -4.46 -7.73 -15.37
N SER A 236 -3.34 -7.37 -15.99
CA SER A 236 -3.23 -7.39 -17.44
C SER A 236 -3.08 -8.84 -17.91
N GLY A 237 -3.96 -9.30 -18.81
CA GLY A 237 -3.79 -10.57 -19.47
C GLY A 237 -2.47 -10.57 -20.23
N GLY A 238 -1.53 -11.42 -19.80
CA GLY A 238 -0.30 -11.64 -20.54
C GLY A 238 -0.68 -12.08 -21.94
N VAL A 239 -0.19 -11.36 -22.95
CA VAL A 239 -0.12 -11.92 -24.29
C VAL A 239 0.86 -13.08 -24.16
N THR A 240 0.35 -14.30 -24.02
CA THR A 240 1.08 -15.47 -24.49
C THR A 240 1.22 -15.23 -25.97
N GLU A 241 2.41 -14.80 -26.41
CA GLU A 241 2.80 -14.99 -27.80
C GLU A 241 2.74 -16.50 -28.04
N ASP A 242 1.61 -16.96 -28.55
CA ASP A 242 1.53 -18.20 -29.29
C ASP A 242 2.45 -18.02 -30.49
N ILE A 243 3.73 -18.38 -30.31
CA ILE A 243 4.58 -18.81 -31.41
C ILE A 243 4.08 -20.21 -31.81
N GLY A 244 2.86 -20.23 -32.34
CA GLY A 244 2.21 -21.36 -32.99
C GLY A 244 2.30 -21.13 -34.49
N ASN A 245 3.27 -21.78 -35.10
CA ASN A 245 3.54 -21.87 -36.54
C ASN A 245 2.31 -21.88 -37.46
N ASN A 246 2.42 -21.22 -38.62
CA ASN A 246 2.00 -21.76 -39.93
C ASN A 246 2.65 -20.97 -41.09
N THR A 247 3.73 -21.52 -41.66
CA THR A 247 3.83 -22.15 -43.01
C THR A 247 3.69 -21.21 -44.22
N VAL A 248 4.79 -21.03 -44.98
CA VAL A 248 5.08 -21.79 -46.23
C VAL A 248 6.57 -22.12 -46.28
#